data_AF-A0A942S463-F1
#
_entry.id   AF-A0A942S463-F1
#
_cell.length_a   1.000
_cell.length_b   1.000
_cell.length_c   1.000
_cell.angle_alpha   90.00
_cell.angle_beta   90.00
_cell.angle_gamma   90.00
#
_symmetry.space_group_name_H-M   'P 1'
#
loop_
_entity.id
_entity.type
_entity.pdbx_description
1 polymer ?
#
loop_
_entity_poly.entity_id
_entity_poly.type
_entity_poly.pdbx_seq_one_letter_code
_entity_poly.pdbx_strand_id
1 'polypeptide(L)' 'MLDLIFNFASGILHMNLRDPHDIPFALPLVFSAVLGFVMGFIMLHFIANENKSKNDRND' A
#
# COMPACT_ATOMS: atom_id res chain seq x y z
N MET A 1 5.03 -12.83 -15.03
CA MET A 1 3.98 -12.37 -14.08
C MET A 1 4.33 -11.02 -13.48
N LEU A 2 5.56 -10.84 -12.99
CA LEU A 2 6.09 -9.51 -12.63
C LEU A 2 6.08 -8.53 -13.81
N ASP A 3 6.25 -9.01 -15.06
CA ASP A 3 6.14 -8.17 -16.26
C ASP A 3 4.79 -7.45 -16.40
N LEU A 4 3.69 -8.07 -15.97
CA LEU A 4 2.36 -7.45 -16.03
C LEU A 4 2.24 -6.32 -14.99
N ILE A 5 2.79 -6.54 -13.79
CA ILE A 5 2.82 -5.56 -12.70
C ILE A 5 3.75 -4.40 -13.08
N PHE A 6 4.91 -4.69 -13.65
CA PHE A 6 5.84 -3.66 -14.13
C PHE A 6 5.27 -2.87 -15.31
N ASN A 7 4.55 -3.50 -16.26
CA ASN A 7 3.86 -2.76 -17.33
C ASN A 7 2.72 -1.87 -16.80
N PHE A 8 1.95 -2.37 -15.84
CA PHE A 8 0.85 -1.60 -15.25
C PHE A 8 1.36 -0.42 -14.42
N ALA A 9 2.37 -0.67 -13.58
CA ALA A 9 3.02 0.37 -12.80
C ALA A 9 3.76 1.37 -13.71
N SER A 10 4.38 0.91 -14.80
CA SER A 10 5.02 1.77 -15.81
C SER A 10 4.02 2.67 -16.52
N GLY A 11 2.82 2.15 -16.82
CA GLY A 11 1.71 2.91 -17.40
C GLY A 11 1.09 3.94 -16.44
N ILE A 12 0.96 3.62 -15.15
CA ILE A 12 0.43 4.56 -14.13
C ILE A 12 1.45 5.63 -13.77
N LEU A 13 2.72 5.26 -13.64
CA LEU A 13 3.78 6.15 -13.20
C LEU A 13 4.48 6.86 -14.37
N HIS A 14 4.08 6.57 -15.62
CA HIS A 14 4.74 7.05 -16.85
C HIS A 14 6.28 6.87 -16.82
N MET A 15 6.75 5.82 -16.15
CA MET A 15 8.18 5.54 -15.98
C MET A 15 8.48 4.12 -16.41
N ASN A 16 9.50 3.95 -17.25
CA ASN A 16 9.85 2.64 -17.79
C ASN A 16 10.53 1.75 -16.73
N LEU A 17 9.71 1.09 -15.89
CA LEU A 17 10.16 0.23 -14.79
C LEU A 17 10.92 -1.04 -15.24
N ARG A 18 11.08 -1.25 -16.54
CA ARG A 18 11.83 -2.36 -17.13
C ARG A 18 13.32 -2.03 -17.28
N ASP A 19 13.69 -0.74 -17.33
CA ASP A 19 15.07 -0.29 -17.34
C ASP A 19 15.49 0.12 -15.91
N PRO A 20 16.38 -0.62 -15.23
CA PRO A 20 16.81 -0.33 -13.86
C PRO A 20 17.47 1.05 -13.72
N HIS A 21 18.00 1.62 -14.81
CA HIS A 21 18.62 2.95 -14.80
C HIS A 21 17.60 4.09 -14.72
N ASP A 22 16.35 3.84 -15.12
CA ASP A 22 15.26 4.83 -15.10
C ASP A 22 14.33 4.68 -13.88
N ILE A 23 14.57 3.70 -13.00
CA ILE A 23 13.80 3.55 -11.75
C ILE A 23 14.37 4.52 -10.72
N PRO A 24 13.68 5.62 -10.38
CA PRO A 24 14.17 6.49 -9.32
C PRO A 24 14.13 5.69 -8.01
N PHE A 25 15.23 5.74 -7.25
CA PHE A 25 15.39 5.08 -5.94
C PHE A 25 14.22 5.35 -4.97
N ALA A 26 13.52 6.47 -5.15
CA ALA A 26 12.36 6.85 -4.36
C ALA A 26 11.10 5.97 -4.60
N LEU A 27 10.96 5.30 -5.75
CA LEU A 27 9.72 4.60 -6.10
C LEU A 27 9.45 3.37 -5.21
N PRO A 28 10.41 2.47 -4.95
CA PRO A 28 10.25 1.42 -3.95
C PRO A 28 10.07 1.96 -2.52
N LEU A 29 10.73 3.08 -2.20
CA LEU A 29 10.66 3.72 -0.88
C LEU A 29 9.25 4.29 -0.63
N VAL A 30 8.71 5.04 -1.57
CA VAL A 30 7.36 5.62 -1.48
C VAL A 30 6.31 4.50 -1.47
N PHE A 31 6.50 3.46 -2.30
CA PHE A 31 5.59 2.32 -2.31
C PHE A 31 5.55 1.59 -0.96
N SER A 32 6.70 1.36 -0.34
CA SER A 32 6.76 0.72 0.99
C SER A 32 6.17 1.61 2.10
N ALA A 33 6.39 2.93 2.06
CA ALA A 33 5.76 3.88 2.99
C ALA A 33 4.23 3.87 2.85
N VAL A 34 3.70 3.89 1.63
CA VAL A 34 2.26 3.83 1.36
C VAL A 34 1.67 2.50 1.80
N LEU A 35 2.32 1.37 1.50
CA LEU A 35 1.88 0.05 1.96
C LEU A 35 1.84 -0.04 3.49
N GLY A 36 2.87 0.47 4.17
CA GLY A 36 2.91 0.52 5.63
C GLY A 36 1.77 1.36 6.22
N PHE A 37 1.49 2.52 5.62
CA PHE A 37 0.38 3.37 6.01
C PHE A 37 -0.98 2.68 5.83
N VAL A 38 -1.22 2.04 4.67
CA VAL A 38 -2.47 1.33 4.38
C VAL A 38 -2.68 0.18 5.38
N MET A 39 -1.65 -0.63 5.64
CA MET A 39 -1.75 -1.73 6.61
C MET A 39 -2.00 -1.22 8.04
N GLY A 40 -1.29 -0.16 8.46
CA GLY A 40 -1.51 0.45 9.78
C GLY A 40 -2.92 1.03 9.92
N PHE A 41 -3.43 1.68 8.88
CA PHE A 41 -4.78 2.22 8.85
C PHE A 41 -5.85 1.13 8.96
N ILE A 42 -5.71 0.04 8.19
CA ILE A 42 -6.62 -1.12 8.25
C ILE A 42 -6.64 -1.73 9.65
N MET A 43 -5.46 -1.91 10.26
CA MET A 43 -5.35 -2.50 11.58
C MET A 43 -5.99 -1.61 12.65
N LEU A 44 -5.76 -0.29 12.60
CA LEU A 44 -6.37 0.67 13.51
C LEU A 44 -7.90 0.69 13.35
N HIS A 45 -8.40 0.69 12.12
CA HIS A 45 -9.83 0.65 11.83
C HIS A 45 -10.49 -0.63 12.37
N PHE A 46 -9.81 -1.78 12.23
CA PHE A 46 -10.31 -3.05 12.73
C PHE A 46 -10.39 -3.07 14.27
N ILE A 47 -9.33 -2.60 14.95
CA ILE A 47 -9.30 -2.49 16.41
C ILE A 47 -10.38 -1.52 16.92
N ALA A 48 -10.54 -0.36 16.27
CA ALA A 48 -11.59 0.60 16.63
C ALA A 48 -13.00 -0.01 16.51
N ASN A 49 -13.24 -0.79 15.45
CA ASN A 49 -14.52 -1.46 15.23
C ASN A 49 -14.78 -2.58 16.26
N GLU A 50 -13.75 -3.35 16.62
CA GLU A 50 -13.88 -4.39 17.66
C GLU A 50 -14.18 -3.79 19.04
N ASN A 51 -13.49 -2.70 19.40
CA ASN A 51 -13.73 -2.00 20.66
C ASN A 51 -15.14 -1.41 20.73
N LYS A 52 -15.64 -0.84 19.62
CA LYS A 52 -17.03 -0.37 19.54
C LYS A 52 -18.02 -1.52 19.74
N SER A 53 -17.78 -2.67 19.10
CA SER A 53 -18.63 -3.87 19.23
C SER A 53 -18.61 -4.51 20.62
N LYS A 54 -17.52 -4.33 21.39
CA LYS A 54 -17.46 -4.78 22.79
C LYS A 54 -18.17 -3.82 23.74
N ASN A 55 -18.12 -2.52 23.50
CA ASN A 55 -18.81 -1.54 24.31
C ASN A 55 -20.34 -1.63 24.16
N ASP A 56 -20.84 -1.74 22.92
CA ASP A 56 -22.28 -1.88 22.62
C ASP A 56 -22.91 -3.20 23.13
N ARG A 57 -22.11 -4.17 23.63
CA ARG A 57 -22.60 -5.45 24.18
C ARG A 57 -22.65 -5.48 25.71
N ASN A 58 -22.06 -4.50 26.38
CA ASN A 58 -21.99 -4.42 27.83
C ASN A 58 -22.93 -3.35 28.43
N ASP A 59 -23.66 -2.62 27.58
CA ASP A 59 -24.87 -1.84 27.92
C ASP A 59 -26.12 -2.69 27.63
#